data_AF-A0A195C9D4-F1
#
_entry.id   AF-A0A195C9D4-F1
#
_cell.length_a   1.000
_cell.length_b   1.000
_cell.length_c   1.000
_cell.angle_alpha   90.00
_cell.angle_beta   90.00
_cell.angle_gamma   90.00
#
_symmetry.space_group_name_H-M   'P 1'
#
loop_
_entity.id
_entity.type
_entity.pdbx_description
1 polymer ?
#
loop_
_entity_poly.entity_id
_entity_poly.type
_entity_poly.pdbx_seq_one_letter_code
_entity_poly.pdbx_strand_id
1 'polypeptide(L)'
;MVIEGFGIKVNYIYKWKYADFTWESNEQKEDAINSGTYNRSAFPLYDVDKAEDGRIFITASRELGPGAPATLATVTDEIGPGGPLLRPYPDWSWHNSCTCDGIVSVIRVYIRCNHIFVLDSGTIGPDQICNPKLLIFNLKNDTLVKTIYIPFDIASNTTGTGVLIAPFVYVSCECTHFLDKMIVSMSSPQ
;
A
#
# COMPACT_ATOMS: atom_id res chain seq x y z
N MET A 1 6.12 -30.54 -14.01
CA MET A 1 4.66 -30.34 -14.19
C MET A 1 4.50 -29.02 -14.91
N VAL A 2 4.17 -29.08 -16.20
CA VAL A 2 4.05 -27.92 -17.09
C VAL A 2 2.59 -27.51 -17.06
N ILE A 3 2.30 -26.27 -16.67
CA ILE A 3 0.97 -25.71 -16.86
C ILE A 3 0.93 -25.22 -18.31
N GLU A 4 0.47 -26.08 -19.22
CA GLU A 4 0.13 -25.65 -20.58
C GLU A 4 -1.26 -25.00 -20.56
N GLY A 5 -1.28 -23.69 -20.36
CA GLY A 5 -2.43 -22.83 -20.64
C GLY A 5 -2.12 -21.96 -21.85
N PHE A 6 -3.10 -21.77 -22.74
CA PHE A 6 -3.06 -20.93 -23.94
C PHE A 6 -2.03 -19.78 -23.83
N GLY A 7 -0.91 -19.92 -24.55
CA GLY A 7 0.35 -19.23 -24.29
C GLY A 7 0.34 -17.73 -24.61
N ILE A 8 -0.28 -16.92 -23.76
CA ILE A 8 0.07 -15.51 -23.64
C ILE A 8 1.44 -15.46 -22.95
N LYS A 9 2.50 -15.28 -23.73
CA LYS A 9 3.82 -14.95 -23.18
C LYS A 9 3.76 -13.51 -22.65
N VAL A 10 3.54 -13.36 -21.35
CA VAL A 10 3.66 -12.08 -20.67
C VAL A 10 5.14 -11.81 -20.42
N ASN A 11 5.64 -10.67 -20.89
CA ASN A 11 6.98 -10.20 -20.53
C ASN A 11 6.91 -9.61 -19.12
N TYR A 12 7.65 -10.19 -18.17
CA TYR A 12 7.77 -9.61 -16.84
C TYR A 12 8.74 -8.43 -16.88
N ILE A 13 8.40 -7.34 -16.18
CA ILE A 13 9.29 -6.19 -16.00
C ILE A 13 10.16 -6.42 -14.75
N TYR A 14 9.51 -6.80 -13.64
CA TYR A 14 10.18 -7.09 -12.37
C TYR A 14 9.75 -8.45 -11.83
N LYS A 15 10.62 -9.07 -11.02
CA LYS A 15 10.39 -10.37 -10.42
C LYS A 15 11.04 -10.45 -9.05
N TRP A 16 10.32 -11.05 -8.10
CA TRP A 16 10.80 -11.34 -6.76
C TRP A 16 10.76 -12.84 -6.45
N LYS A 17 11.78 -13.32 -5.74
CA LYS A 17 11.72 -14.54 -4.93
C LYS A 17 11.03 -14.25 -3.59
N TYR A 18 11.32 -13.09 -3.02
CA TYR A 18 10.66 -12.49 -1.85
C TYR A 18 10.91 -10.98 -1.89
N ALA A 19 10.00 -10.20 -1.29
CA ALA A 19 10.16 -8.77 -1.16
C ALA A 19 11.15 -8.42 -0.03
N ASP A 20 12.02 -7.45 -0.28
CA ASP A 20 12.92 -6.83 0.70
C ASP A 20 12.94 -5.33 0.43
N PHE A 21 13.40 -4.55 1.41
CA PHE A 21 13.29 -3.10 1.40
C PHE A 21 14.66 -2.41 1.38
N THR A 22 14.67 -1.14 1.01
CA THR A 22 15.81 -0.25 1.29
C THR A 22 15.77 0.15 2.76
N TRP A 23 16.78 -0.26 3.52
CA TRP A 23 16.88 0.00 4.96
C TRP A 23 17.81 1.19 5.24
N GLU A 24 17.51 1.99 6.25
CA GLU A 24 18.35 3.12 6.70
C GLU A 24 19.67 2.64 7.33
N SER A 25 19.62 1.47 7.98
CA SER A 25 20.78 0.80 8.55
C SER A 25 20.56 -0.71 8.64
N ASN A 26 21.64 -1.47 8.81
CA ASN A 26 21.55 -2.90 9.11
C ASN A 26 20.86 -3.15 10.45
N GLU A 27 21.06 -2.28 11.43
CA GLU A 27 20.42 -2.34 12.75
C GLU A 27 18.89 -2.24 12.63
N GLN A 28 18.39 -1.27 11.84
CA GLN A 28 16.94 -1.15 11.57
C GLN A 28 16.35 -2.45 11.00
N LYS A 29 17.08 -3.09 10.09
CA LYS A 29 16.66 -4.36 9.48
C LYS A 29 16.68 -5.49 10.49
N GLU A 30 17.74 -5.62 11.28
CA GLU A 30 17.87 -6.66 12.31
C GLU A 30 16.78 -6.51 13.38
N ASP A 31 16.51 -5.29 13.83
CA ASP A 31 15.42 -5.01 14.78
C ASP A 31 14.05 -5.36 14.20
N ALA A 32 13.81 -5.05 12.92
CA ALA A 32 12.56 -5.41 12.25
C ALA A 32 12.38 -6.93 12.15
N ILE A 33 13.46 -7.67 11.89
CA ILE A 33 13.46 -9.14 11.84
C ILE A 33 13.22 -9.71 13.25
N ASN A 34 13.94 -9.21 14.25
CA ASN A 34 13.87 -9.69 15.63
C ASN A 34 12.51 -9.41 16.27
N SER A 35 11.90 -8.26 15.95
CA SER A 35 10.54 -7.90 16.40
C SER A 35 9.43 -8.62 15.63
N GLY A 36 9.75 -9.26 14.50
CA GLY A 36 8.77 -9.88 13.60
C GLY A 36 7.99 -8.90 12.73
N THR A 37 8.30 -7.59 12.78
CA THR A 37 7.69 -6.58 11.91
C THR A 37 8.13 -6.72 10.46
N TYR A 38 9.29 -7.35 10.21
CA TYR A 38 9.70 -7.86 8.91
C TYR A 38 9.83 -9.38 8.91
N ASN A 39 8.95 -10.02 8.14
CA ASN A 39 9.01 -11.45 7.84
C ASN A 39 8.69 -11.66 6.36
N ARG A 40 9.72 -11.91 5.57
CA ARG A 40 9.64 -12.11 4.10
C ARG A 40 8.70 -13.23 3.64
N SER A 41 8.26 -14.12 4.54
CA SER A 41 7.32 -15.21 4.25
C SER A 41 5.88 -14.91 4.71
N ALA A 42 5.65 -13.78 5.37
CA ALA A 42 4.38 -13.48 6.04
C ALA A 42 3.46 -12.53 5.27
N PHE A 43 3.94 -11.89 4.19
CA PHE A 43 3.14 -10.93 3.42
C PHE A 43 3.28 -11.14 1.91
N PRO A 44 2.18 -11.19 1.14
CA PRO A 44 2.22 -11.07 -0.29
C PRO A 44 2.17 -9.58 -0.74
N LEU A 45 2.58 -9.34 -1.98
CA LEU A 45 2.35 -8.06 -2.65
C LEU A 45 0.94 -8.08 -3.27
N TYR A 46 0.13 -7.06 -3.03
CA TYR A 46 -1.31 -7.08 -3.36
C TYR A 46 -1.66 -6.30 -4.62
N ASP A 47 -1.16 -5.08 -4.75
CA ASP A 47 -1.53 -4.16 -5.81
C ASP A 47 -0.30 -3.48 -6.42
N VAL A 48 -0.45 -3.04 -7.66
CA VAL A 48 0.57 -2.31 -8.39
C VAL A 48 -0.09 -1.22 -9.22
N ASP A 49 0.42 0.01 -9.10
CA ASP A 49 0.01 1.13 -9.96
C ASP A 49 1.23 1.92 -10.40
N LYS A 50 1.15 2.53 -11.59
CA LYS A 50 2.26 3.26 -12.20
C LYS A 50 1.91 4.74 -12.30
N ALA A 51 2.75 5.56 -11.68
CA ALA A 51 2.66 7.00 -11.80
C ALA A 51 3.16 7.51 -13.17
N GLU A 52 2.71 8.70 -13.55
CA GLU A 52 3.13 9.37 -14.80
C GLU A 52 4.63 9.66 -14.84
N ASP A 53 5.26 9.88 -13.67
CA ASP A 53 6.71 10.09 -13.53
C ASP A 53 7.53 8.80 -13.69
N GLY A 54 6.87 7.65 -13.89
CA GLY A 54 7.50 6.36 -14.13
C GLY A 54 7.65 5.49 -12.88
N ARG A 55 7.45 6.02 -11.67
CA ARG A 55 7.51 5.23 -10.44
C ARG A 55 6.42 4.16 -10.43
N ILE A 56 6.78 2.97 -9.96
CA ILE A 56 5.84 1.86 -9.75
C ILE A 56 5.61 1.73 -8.25
N PHE A 57 4.36 1.90 -7.85
CA PHE A 57 3.88 1.72 -6.49
C PHE A 57 3.44 0.29 -6.30
N ILE A 58 3.80 -0.29 -5.15
CA ILE A 58 3.42 -1.65 -4.75
C ILE A 58 2.90 -1.60 -3.31
N THR A 59 1.87 -2.38 -3.04
CA THR A 59 1.33 -2.57 -1.68
C THR A 59 1.73 -3.92 -1.08
N ALA A 60 2.02 -3.91 0.22
CA ALA A 60 2.34 -5.07 1.03
C ALA A 60 1.47 -5.04 2.30
N SER A 61 0.26 -5.56 2.20
CA SER A 61 -0.75 -5.42 3.25
C SER A 61 -0.40 -6.21 4.52
N ARG A 62 -0.85 -5.70 5.68
CA ARG A 62 -0.75 -6.37 6.99
C ARG A 62 -2.04 -7.11 7.39
N GLU A 63 -2.99 -7.29 6.48
CA GLU A 63 -4.28 -7.97 6.74
C GLU A 63 -4.14 -9.45 7.13
N LEU A 64 -3.03 -10.10 6.78
CA LEU A 64 -2.72 -11.46 7.21
C LEU A 64 -1.95 -11.53 8.53
N GLY A 65 -1.62 -10.38 9.12
CA GLY A 65 -0.82 -10.25 10.33
C GLY A 65 0.42 -9.37 10.13
N PRO A 66 1.26 -9.26 11.17
CA PRO A 66 2.52 -8.53 11.07
C PRO A 66 3.49 -9.21 10.10
N GLY A 67 4.49 -8.46 9.64
CA GLY A 67 5.57 -8.99 8.81
C GLY A 67 5.90 -8.14 7.58
N ALA A 68 4.99 -7.25 7.16
CA ALA A 68 5.30 -6.20 6.19
C ALA A 68 5.79 -4.94 6.94
N PRO A 69 7.08 -4.55 6.82
CA PRO A 69 7.62 -3.42 7.56
C PRO A 69 7.13 -2.08 6.99
N ALA A 70 6.84 -2.02 5.69
CA ALA A 70 6.14 -0.92 5.05
C ALA A 70 5.04 -1.46 4.13
N THR A 71 3.85 -0.86 4.17
CA THR A 71 2.67 -1.38 3.44
C THR A 71 2.45 -0.71 2.09
N LEU A 72 3.13 0.41 1.85
CA LEU A 72 3.15 1.12 0.58
C LEU A 72 4.59 1.48 0.26
N ALA A 73 5.03 1.11 -0.94
CA ALA A 73 6.41 1.31 -1.38
C ALA A 73 6.49 1.59 -2.87
N THR A 74 7.65 2.06 -3.32
CA THR A 74 8.02 2.17 -4.73
C THR A 74 9.10 1.15 -5.08
N VAL A 75 9.09 0.64 -6.30
CA VAL A 75 10.15 -0.23 -6.81
C VAL A 75 11.40 0.60 -7.11
N THR A 76 12.57 0.14 -6.67
CA THR A 76 13.87 0.75 -6.99
C THR A 76 14.64 -0.07 -8.02
N ASP A 77 15.71 0.50 -8.56
CA ASP A 77 16.67 -0.23 -9.42
C ASP A 77 17.74 -0.99 -8.62
N GLU A 78 17.77 -0.84 -7.29
CA GLU A 78 18.71 -1.57 -6.42
C GLU A 78 18.27 -3.03 -6.32
N ILE A 79 19.17 -3.97 -6.59
CA ILE A 79 18.83 -5.40 -6.60
C ILE A 79 19.36 -6.08 -5.34
N GLY A 80 18.43 -6.57 -4.52
CA GLY A 80 18.73 -7.45 -3.40
C GLY A 80 18.67 -8.93 -3.78
N PRO A 81 18.96 -9.85 -2.84
CA PRO A 81 18.95 -11.30 -3.10
C PRO A 81 17.57 -11.84 -3.49
N GLY A 82 16.51 -11.14 -3.07
CA GLY A 82 15.11 -11.46 -3.38
C GLY A 82 14.62 -10.87 -4.70
N GLY A 83 15.24 -9.83 -5.25
CA GLY A 83 14.74 -9.05 -6.38
C GLY A 83 15.01 -7.55 -6.19
N PRO A 84 14.41 -6.68 -7.02
CA PRO A 84 14.48 -5.23 -6.83
C PRO A 84 14.03 -4.82 -5.42
N LEU A 85 14.72 -3.91 -4.75
CA LEU A 85 14.34 -3.47 -3.42
C LEU A 85 13.13 -2.54 -3.48
N LEU A 86 12.31 -2.60 -2.44
CA LEU A 86 11.17 -1.71 -2.25
C LEU A 86 11.59 -0.54 -1.35
N ARG A 87 11.31 0.69 -1.79
CA ARG A 87 11.51 1.89 -0.98
C ARG A 87 10.17 2.29 -0.36
N PRO A 88 10.04 2.30 0.98
CA PRO A 88 8.83 2.76 1.65
C PRO A 88 8.41 4.13 1.16
N TYR A 89 7.11 4.34 0.99
CA TYR A 89 6.57 5.59 0.50
C TYR A 89 5.65 6.25 1.56
N PRO A 90 5.72 7.59 1.73
CA PRO A 90 6.79 8.47 1.20
C PRO A 90 8.19 8.12 1.74
N ASP A 91 8.26 7.66 2.99
CA ASP A 91 9.48 7.23 3.67
C ASP A 91 9.12 6.36 4.90
N TRP A 92 10.13 5.89 5.65
CA TRP A 92 9.95 5.03 6.83
C TRP A 92 9.10 5.66 7.95
N SER A 93 9.09 6.99 8.10
CA SER A 93 8.34 7.66 9.17
C SER A 93 6.83 7.44 9.07
N TRP A 94 6.33 7.14 7.87
CA TRP A 94 4.93 6.85 7.61
C TRP A 94 4.50 5.42 7.97
N HIS A 95 5.42 4.50 8.28
CA HIS A 95 5.08 3.08 8.47
C HIS A 95 5.10 2.64 9.94
N ASN A 96 4.98 3.60 10.86
CA ASN A 96 4.78 3.36 12.29
C ASN A 96 3.29 3.31 12.64
N SER A 97 2.81 2.13 13.05
CA SER A 97 1.40 1.92 13.39
C SER A 97 0.99 2.43 14.78
N CYS A 98 1.94 2.82 15.64
CA CYS A 98 1.65 3.15 17.04
C CYS A 98 0.90 4.48 17.23
N THR A 99 1.00 5.41 16.29
CA THR A 99 0.42 6.77 16.43
C THR A 99 -0.85 6.99 15.63
N CYS A 100 -1.23 6.05 14.75
CA CYS A 100 -2.34 6.18 13.79
C CYS A 100 -2.27 7.37 12.80
N ASP A 101 -1.27 8.24 12.90
CA ASP A 101 -1.02 9.35 11.98
C ASP A 101 -0.43 8.88 10.64
N GLY A 102 0.31 7.76 10.67
CA GLY A 102 0.91 7.12 9.51
C GLY A 102 -0.02 6.13 8.79
N ILE A 103 0.57 5.29 7.94
CA ILE A 103 -0.09 4.22 7.18
C ILE A 103 0.03 2.91 7.96
N VAL A 104 -1.11 2.26 8.24
CA VAL A 104 -1.14 0.99 8.97
C VAL A 104 -1.11 -0.19 8.01
N SER A 105 -2.10 -0.31 7.12
CA SER A 105 -2.25 -1.45 6.22
C SER A 105 -3.02 -1.06 4.96
N VAL A 106 -2.40 -1.26 3.79
CA VAL A 106 -2.96 -0.87 2.50
C VAL A 106 -3.02 -2.09 1.60
N ILE A 107 -4.21 -2.38 1.06
CA ILE A 107 -4.37 -3.43 0.06
C ILE A 107 -4.26 -2.85 -1.35
N ARG A 108 -5.08 -1.84 -1.70
CA ARG A 108 -5.05 -1.23 -3.02
C ARG A 108 -4.86 0.28 -2.96
N VAL A 109 -4.27 0.80 -4.02
CA VAL A 109 -4.11 2.22 -4.27
C VAL A 109 -4.77 2.59 -5.59
N TYR A 110 -4.93 3.89 -5.80
CA TYR A 110 -5.38 4.39 -7.10
C TYR A 110 -4.62 5.67 -7.42
N ILE A 111 -4.05 5.76 -8.62
CA ILE A 111 -3.34 6.97 -9.08
C ILE A 111 -4.19 7.72 -10.10
N ARG A 112 -4.43 9.00 -9.82
CA ARG A 112 -5.14 9.92 -10.73
C ARG A 112 -4.69 11.35 -10.52
N CYS A 113 -4.57 12.11 -11.60
CA CYS A 113 -4.22 13.54 -11.53
C CYS A 113 -2.90 13.80 -10.77
N ASN A 114 -1.90 12.94 -10.95
CA ASN A 114 -0.63 12.98 -10.22
C ASN A 114 -0.77 12.95 -8.68
N HIS A 115 -1.82 12.28 -8.20
CA HIS A 115 -2.03 12.00 -6.78
C HIS A 115 -2.27 10.51 -6.60
N ILE A 116 -1.75 9.97 -5.50
CA ILE A 116 -2.03 8.61 -5.08
C ILE A 116 -3.03 8.63 -3.93
N PHE A 117 -4.04 7.79 -4.08
CA PHE A 117 -5.10 7.57 -3.11
C PHE A 117 -4.82 6.26 -2.40
N VAL A 118 -4.58 6.35 -1.11
CA VAL A 118 -4.11 5.27 -0.26
C VAL A 118 -5.22 4.96 0.73
N LEU A 119 -5.92 3.84 0.50
CA LEU A 119 -6.97 3.38 1.38
C LEU A 119 -6.35 2.49 2.46
N ASP A 120 -6.19 3.07 3.65
CA ASP A 120 -5.66 2.41 4.83
C ASP A 120 -6.81 1.81 5.65
N SER A 121 -6.80 0.50 5.82
CA SER A 121 -7.82 -0.22 6.59
C SER A 121 -7.67 -0.04 8.09
N GLY A 122 -6.46 0.32 8.56
CA GLY A 122 -6.17 0.46 9.98
C GLY A 122 -6.04 -0.87 10.73
N THR A 123 -5.99 -2.01 10.03
CA THR A 123 -5.94 -3.35 10.64
C THR A 123 -4.54 -3.98 10.54
N ILE A 124 -4.22 -4.87 11.49
CA ILE A 124 -3.11 -5.82 11.39
C ILE A 124 -3.66 -7.18 11.76
N GLY A 125 -3.73 -8.09 10.78
CA GLY A 125 -4.44 -9.36 10.96
C GLY A 125 -5.91 -9.11 11.35
N PRO A 126 -6.42 -9.78 12.39
CA PRO A 126 -7.79 -9.55 12.88
C PRO A 126 -7.93 -8.29 13.75
N ASP A 127 -6.83 -7.62 14.11
CA ASP A 127 -6.84 -6.54 15.10
C ASP A 127 -7.05 -5.18 14.42
N GLN A 128 -8.07 -4.44 14.88
CA GLN A 128 -8.28 -3.04 14.48
C GLN A 128 -7.38 -2.14 15.31
N ILE A 129 -6.31 -1.61 14.69
CA ILE A 129 -5.33 -0.76 15.36
C ILE A 129 -5.76 0.71 15.34
N CYS A 130 -6.24 1.17 14.18
CA CYS A 130 -6.62 2.57 13.94
C CYS A 130 -7.92 2.64 13.14
N ASN A 131 -8.64 3.76 13.17
CA ASN A 131 -9.78 3.92 12.26
C ASN A 131 -9.32 3.91 10.78
N PRO A 132 -10.14 3.36 9.88
CA PRO A 132 -9.84 3.37 8.45
C PRO A 132 -9.81 4.81 7.93
N LYS A 133 -8.92 5.06 6.97
CA LYS A 133 -8.71 6.39 6.41
C LYS A 133 -8.27 6.34 4.97
N LEU A 134 -8.67 7.35 4.21
CA LEU A 134 -8.16 7.62 2.88
C LEU A 134 -7.14 8.74 2.96
N LEU A 135 -5.89 8.42 2.66
CA LEU A 135 -4.79 9.37 2.55
C LEU A 135 -4.59 9.72 1.08
N ILE A 136 -4.40 11.01 0.78
CA ILE A 136 -4.16 11.49 -0.57
C ILE A 136 -2.82 12.21 -0.58
N PHE A 137 -1.88 11.71 -1.36
CA PHE A 137 -0.56 12.32 -1.53
C PHE A 137 -0.43 12.93 -2.92
N ASN A 138 0.22 14.09 -2.99
CA ASN A 138 0.67 14.67 -4.25
C ASN A 138 1.99 14.02 -4.65
N LEU A 139 2.01 13.37 -5.81
CA LEU A 139 3.18 12.64 -6.30
C LEU A 139 4.29 13.56 -6.81
N LYS A 140 4.04 14.85 -7.04
CA LYS A 140 5.08 15.79 -7.51
C LYS A 140 6.17 16.00 -6.46
N ASN A 141 5.80 15.98 -5.18
CA ASN A 141 6.65 16.34 -4.06
C ASN A 141 6.46 15.39 -2.86
N ASP A 142 5.72 14.30 -3.05
CA ASP A 142 5.44 13.25 -2.07
C ASP A 142 4.81 13.76 -0.76
N THR A 143 4.05 14.86 -0.82
CA THR A 143 3.39 15.43 0.36
C THR A 143 1.96 14.96 0.52
N LEU A 144 1.55 14.67 1.77
CA LEU A 144 0.15 14.47 2.11
C LEU A 144 -0.63 15.77 1.88
N VAL A 145 -1.70 15.70 1.07
CA VAL A 145 -2.57 16.85 0.80
C VAL A 145 -3.92 16.76 1.51
N LYS A 146 -4.40 15.55 1.82
CA LYS A 146 -5.68 15.35 2.49
C LYS A 146 -5.75 14.00 3.19
N THR A 147 -6.34 14.01 4.38
CA THR A 147 -6.77 12.81 5.09
C THR A 147 -8.28 12.84 5.24
N ILE A 148 -8.95 11.76 4.87
CA ILE A 148 -10.39 11.57 5.08
C ILE A 148 -10.55 10.37 6.01
N TYR A 149 -10.99 10.62 7.24
CA TYR A 149 -11.30 9.56 8.18
C TYR A 149 -12.64 8.93 7.82
N ILE A 150 -12.67 7.60 7.79
CA ILE A 150 -13.85 6.82 7.49
C ILE A 150 -14.41 6.32 8.82
N PRO A 151 -15.66 6.67 9.17
CA PRO A 151 -16.31 6.14 10.36
C PRO A 151 -16.29 4.60 10.36
N PHE A 152 -15.93 4.00 11.50
CA PHE A 152 -15.75 2.56 11.60
C PHE A 152 -17.05 1.79 11.33
N ASP A 153 -18.19 2.35 11.72
CA ASP A 153 -19.54 1.83 11.45
C ASP A 153 -19.94 1.85 9.96
N ILE A 154 -19.24 2.63 9.13
CA ILE A 154 -19.37 2.58 7.67
C ILE A 154 -18.45 1.52 7.06
N ALA A 155 -17.27 1.31 7.64
CA ALA A 155 -16.26 0.38 7.12
C ALA A 155 -16.46 -1.07 7.59
N SER A 156 -17.25 -1.29 8.65
CA SER A 156 -17.49 -2.59 9.25
C SER A 156 -18.98 -2.94 9.29
N ASN A 157 -19.29 -4.23 9.33
CA ASN A 157 -20.64 -4.72 9.54
C ASN A 157 -21.05 -4.64 11.02
N THR A 158 -22.26 -5.10 11.36
CA THR A 158 -22.78 -5.10 12.74
C THR A 158 -21.99 -5.96 13.72
N THR A 159 -21.17 -6.90 13.24
CA THR A 159 -20.27 -7.72 14.07
C THR A 159 -18.89 -7.10 14.23
N GLY A 160 -18.67 -5.88 13.73
CA GLY A 160 -17.38 -5.19 13.73
C GLY A 160 -16.39 -5.77 12.71
N THR A 161 -16.88 -6.55 11.73
CA THR A 161 -16.05 -7.18 10.70
C THR A 161 -16.24 -6.46 9.36
N GLY A 162 -15.16 -6.01 8.75
CA GLY A 162 -15.20 -5.43 7.42
C GLY A 162 -13.90 -4.71 7.10
N VAL A 163 -13.53 -4.72 5.82
CA VAL A 163 -12.33 -4.07 5.32
C VAL A 163 -12.68 -3.38 4.01
N LEU A 164 -12.43 -2.08 3.92
CA LEU A 164 -12.48 -1.36 2.65
C LEU A 164 -11.12 -1.53 1.97
N ILE A 165 -11.12 -2.07 0.75
CA ILE A 165 -9.88 -2.52 0.11
C ILE A 165 -9.53 -1.75 -1.16
N ALA A 166 -10.53 -1.24 -1.89
CA ALA A 166 -10.33 -0.71 -3.22
C ALA A 166 -10.92 0.70 -3.33
N PRO A 167 -10.08 1.74 -3.38
CA PRO A 167 -10.51 3.06 -3.79
C PRO A 167 -10.60 3.13 -5.32
N PHE A 168 -11.66 3.75 -5.83
CA PHE A 168 -11.76 4.19 -7.21
C PHE A 168 -12.13 5.67 -7.24
N VAL A 169 -11.36 6.47 -7.97
CA VAL A 169 -11.54 7.91 -8.00
C VAL A 169 -12.02 8.35 -9.36
N TYR A 170 -13.24 8.88 -9.37
CA TYR A 170 -13.76 9.59 -10.52
C TYR A 170 -13.41 11.07 -10.42
N VAL A 171 -12.67 11.54 -11.42
CA VAL A 171 -12.38 12.96 -11.65
C VAL A 171 -12.90 13.32 -13.04
N SER A 172 -13.51 14.50 -13.18
CA SER A 172 -13.83 15.07 -14.50
C SER A 172 -12.60 15.14 -15.41
N CYS A 173 -12.78 15.39 -16.71
CA CYS A 173 -11.66 15.43 -17.68
C CYS A 173 -10.53 16.39 -17.30
N GLU A 174 -10.79 17.39 -16.46
CA GLU A 174 -9.77 18.29 -15.93
C GLU A 174 -9.37 17.92 -14.49
N CYS A 175 -8.06 17.89 -14.25
CA CYS A 175 -7.45 17.72 -12.94
C CYS A 175 -7.35 19.04 -12.14
N THR A 176 -8.09 20.08 -12.53
CA THR A 176 -8.16 21.36 -11.85
C THR A 176 -9.18 21.29 -10.71
N HIS A 177 -8.80 21.71 -9.50
CA HIS A 177 -9.67 21.65 -8.31
C HIS A 177 -10.31 20.27 -8.05
N PHE A 178 -9.65 19.18 -8.46
CA PHE A 178 -10.27 17.85 -8.38
C PHE A 178 -10.52 17.40 -6.94
N LEU A 179 -9.71 17.85 -5.97
CA LEU A 179 -9.88 17.49 -4.56
C LEU A 179 -11.23 17.92 -3.96
N ASP A 180 -11.89 18.91 -4.59
CA ASP A 180 -13.19 19.44 -4.17
C ASP A 180 -14.36 18.76 -4.90
N LYS A 181 -14.10 18.13 -6.05
CA LYS A 181 -15.12 17.60 -6.97
C LYS A 181 -15.05 16.09 -7.18
N MET A 182 -13.98 15.45 -6.73
CA MET A 182 -13.76 14.03 -6.93
C MET A 182 -14.85 13.22 -6.23
N ILE A 183 -15.24 12.13 -6.86
CA ILE A 183 -16.07 11.11 -6.24
C ILE A 183 -15.17 9.93 -5.97
N VAL A 184 -15.08 9.52 -4.71
CA VAL A 184 -14.34 8.32 -4.31
C VAL A 184 -15.35 7.23 -3.99
N SER A 185 -15.27 6.12 -4.73
CA SER A 185 -15.95 4.88 -4.40
C SER A 185 -14.97 3.98 -3.64
N MET A 186 -15.40 3.39 -2.54
CA MET A 186 -14.60 2.48 -1.72
C MET A 186 -15.39 1.19 -1.56
N SER A 187 -14.78 0.06 -1.90
CA SER A 187 -15.45 -1.24 -1.84
C SER A 187 -14.70 -2.24 -0.96
N SER A 188 -15.47 -3.13 -0.33
CA SER A 188 -15.02 -4.34 0.38
C SER A 188 -15.05 -5.55 -0.56
N PRO A 189 -14.14 -6.55 -0.42
CA PRO A 189 -14.30 -7.83 -1.09
C PRO A 189 -15.44 -8.58 -0.39
N GLN A 190 -16.54 -8.79 -1.09
CA GLN A 190 -17.63 -9.65 -0.60
C GLN A 190 -17.17 -11.11 -0.53
#